data_AF-A0A3A6E8M5-F1
#
_entry.id   AF-A0A3A6E8M5-F1
#
_cell.length_a   1.000
_cell.length_b   1.000
_cell.length_c   1.000
_cell.angle_alpha   90.00
_cell.angle_beta   90.00
_cell.angle_gamma   90.00
#
_symmetry.space_group_name_H-M   'P 1'
#
loop_
_entity.id
_entity.type
_entity.pdbx_description
1 polymer ?
#
loop_
_entity_poly.entity_id
_entity_poly.type
_entity_poly.pdbx_seq_one_letter_code
_entity_poly.pdbx_strand_id
1 'polypeptide(L)'
;MKSEYASFMNTFPTIFLSFADAKGSKGRIVKSIKEQLLNVYDQYTHVLEKMSMFEKPKFDLILRGLSNLEDDNLDTVDHAISFLMKRCHQYYHKRVMLFIDE
;
A
#
# COMPACT_ATOMS: atom_id res chain seq x y z
N MET A 1 -18.97 24.26 -19.26
CA MET A 1 -18.05 23.53 -20.17
C MET A 1 -17.15 22.67 -19.30
N LYS A 2 -17.35 21.35 -19.22
CA LYS A 2 -16.34 20.45 -18.61
C LYS A 2 -15.30 20.24 -19.70
N SER A 3 -14.08 20.75 -19.53
CA SER A 3 -13.01 20.60 -20.51
C SER A 3 -12.73 19.12 -20.76
N GLU A 4 -12.20 18.76 -21.94
CA GLU A 4 -11.70 17.40 -22.22
C GLU A 4 -10.76 16.87 -21.12
N TYR A 5 -10.05 17.74 -20.42
CA TYR A 5 -9.18 17.38 -19.29
C TYR A 5 -9.92 16.94 -18.01
N ALA A 6 -11.21 17.24 -17.86
CA ALA A 6 -11.98 16.86 -16.67
C ALA A 6 -12.27 15.35 -16.62
N SER A 7 -12.24 14.64 -17.77
CA SER A 7 -12.34 13.18 -17.82
C SER A 7 -11.03 12.47 -17.44
N PHE A 8 -9.92 13.22 -17.43
CA PHE A 8 -8.59 12.75 -17.02
C PHE A 8 -8.25 13.05 -15.55
N MET A 9 -9.07 13.85 -14.85
CA MET A 9 -8.93 14.07 -13.41
C MET A 9 -9.61 12.91 -12.65
N ASN A 10 -8.87 12.24 -11.75
CA ASN A 10 -9.23 10.99 -11.04
C ASN A 10 -9.20 9.68 -11.87
N THR A 11 -8.43 9.61 -12.96
CA THR A 11 -8.51 8.46 -13.87
C THR A 11 -7.76 7.22 -13.38
N PHE A 12 -6.76 7.35 -12.50
CA PHE A 12 -5.95 6.23 -12.03
C PHE A 12 -5.95 6.11 -10.49
N PRO A 13 -6.18 4.91 -9.93
CA PRO A 13 -5.93 4.64 -8.53
C PRO A 13 -4.49 5.00 -8.18
N THR A 14 -4.32 5.79 -7.13
CA THR A 14 -3.03 6.36 -6.78
C THR A 14 -2.72 6.02 -5.32
N ILE A 15 -1.67 5.23 -5.09
CA ILE A 15 -1.16 4.91 -3.76
C ILE A 15 -0.04 5.90 -3.44
N PHE A 16 -0.14 6.56 -2.29
CA PHE A 16 0.89 7.49 -1.80
C PHE A 16 1.56 6.91 -0.56
N LEU A 17 2.88 6.74 -0.63
CA LEU A 17 3.71 6.33 0.50
C LEU A 17 4.66 7.47 0.82
N SER A 18 4.56 8.03 2.02
CA SER A 18 5.54 9.00 2.51
C SER A 18 6.36 8.38 3.64
N PHE A 19 7.67 8.47 3.50
CA PHE A 19 8.64 8.07 4.49
C PHE A 19 9.35 9.28 5.11
N ALA A 20 8.75 10.47 5.01
CA ALA A 20 9.27 11.73 5.58
C ALA A 20 9.65 11.63 7.06
N ASP A 21 8.93 10.78 7.81
CA ASP A 21 9.15 10.54 9.23
C ASP A 21 10.13 9.38 9.52
N ALA A 22 10.54 8.63 8.50
CA ALA A 22 11.45 7.50 8.61
C ALA A 22 12.90 7.97 8.79
N LYS A 23 13.22 8.45 10.01
CA LYS A 23 14.52 9.02 10.36
C LYS A 23 15.08 8.42 11.65
N GLY A 24 16.39 8.47 11.81
CA GLY A 24 17.09 8.04 13.03
C GLY A 24 17.64 6.62 12.95
N SER A 25 17.36 5.79 13.96
CA SER A 25 17.90 4.42 14.01
C SER A 25 17.22 3.49 13.01
N LYS A 26 17.92 2.42 12.60
CA LYS A 26 17.38 1.39 11.70
C LYS A 26 15.99 0.92 12.11
N GLY A 27 15.80 0.54 13.38
CA GLY A 27 14.50 0.07 13.87
C GLY A 27 13.40 1.14 13.80
N ARG A 28 13.70 2.42 14.02
CA ARG A 28 12.72 3.51 13.85
C ARG A 28 12.31 3.69 12.39
N ILE A 29 13.27 3.58 11.47
CA ILE A 29 13.02 3.65 10.03
C ILE A 29 12.13 2.48 9.60
N VAL A 30 12.49 1.25 9.99
CA VAL A 30 11.70 0.05 9.67
C VAL A 30 10.28 0.16 10.22
N LYS A 31 10.14 0.58 11.48
CA LYS A 31 8.84 0.80 12.11
C LYS A 31 8.01 1.84 11.36
N SER A 32 8.59 2.99 11.00
CA SER A 32 7.89 4.05 10.27
C SER A 32 7.39 3.58 8.90
N ILE A 33 8.22 2.80 8.17
CA ILE A 33 7.83 2.23 6.87
C ILE A 33 6.63 1.27 7.04
N LYS A 34 6.68 0.39 8.04
CA LYS A 34 5.59 -0.56 8.31
C LYS A 34 4.30 0.13 8.73
N GLU A 35 4.38 1.12 9.61
CA GLU A 35 3.24 1.93 10.04
C GLU A 35 2.61 2.66 8.86
N GLN A 36 3.43 3.25 7.97
CA GLN A 36 2.93 3.89 6.76
C GLN A 36 2.17 2.91 5.86
N LEU A 37 2.69 1.70 5.68
CA LEU A 37 2.00 0.67 4.90
C LEU A 37 0.69 0.24 5.56
N LEU A 38 0.67 0.02 6.87
CA LEU A 38 -0.56 -0.32 7.60
C LEU A 38 -1.63 0.77 7.44
N ASN A 39 -1.25 2.04 7.53
CA ASN A 39 -2.16 3.17 7.32
C ASN A 39 -2.75 3.18 5.91
N VAL A 40 -1.92 2.94 4.89
CA VAL A 40 -2.41 2.83 3.52
C VAL A 40 -3.32 1.62 3.37
N TYR A 41 -2.98 0.47 3.93
CA TYR A 41 -3.85 -0.70 3.90
C TYR A 41 -5.23 -0.45 4.51
N ASP A 42 -5.29 0.32 5.61
CA ASP A 42 -6.55 0.75 6.22
C ASP A 42 -7.38 1.66 5.29
N GLN A 43 -6.72 2.61 4.62
CA GLN A 43 -7.35 3.49 3.62
C GLN A 43 -7.94 2.73 2.42
N TYR A 44 -7.40 1.54 2.11
CA TYR A 44 -7.82 0.71 0.98
C TYR A 44 -8.65 -0.52 1.41
N THR A 45 -9.22 -0.52 2.62
CA THR A 45 -10.07 -1.61 3.14
C THR A 45 -11.16 -2.04 2.15
N HIS A 46 -11.84 -1.10 1.48
CA HIS A 46 -12.87 -1.38 0.47
C HIS A 46 -12.36 -2.17 -0.75
N VAL A 47 -11.08 -2.03 -1.10
CA VAL A 47 -10.42 -2.79 -2.17
C VAL A 47 -10.06 -4.22 -1.69
N LEU A 48 -9.88 -4.38 -0.39
CA LEU A 48 -9.47 -5.62 0.26
C LEU A 48 -10.66 -6.50 0.70
N GLU A 49 -11.89 -5.99 0.74
CA GLU A 49 -13.08 -6.76 1.14
C GLU A 49 -13.31 -8.03 0.31
N LYS A 50 -13.08 -7.96 -1.01
CA LYS A 50 -13.35 -9.08 -1.94
C LYS A 50 -12.07 -9.79 -2.36
N MET A 51 -11.51 -10.60 -1.46
CA MET A 51 -10.35 -11.45 -1.75
C MET A 51 -10.73 -12.91 -2.06
N SER A 52 -10.02 -13.50 -3.01
CA SER A 52 -10.10 -14.94 -3.30
C SER A 52 -9.50 -15.81 -2.19
N MET A 53 -9.80 -17.11 -2.22
CA MET A 53 -9.25 -18.09 -1.27
C MET A 53 -7.71 -18.18 -1.28
N PHE A 54 -7.06 -17.77 -2.38
CA PHE A 54 -5.60 -17.76 -2.51
C PHE A 54 -4.97 -16.41 -2.14
N GLU A 55 -5.76 -15.34 -2.11
CA GLU A 55 -5.30 -14.01 -1.73
C GLU A 55 -5.35 -13.81 -0.22
N LYS A 56 -6.37 -14.36 0.46
CA LYS A 56 -6.49 -14.24 1.92
C LYS A 56 -5.25 -14.73 2.69
N PRO A 57 -4.69 -15.94 2.44
CA PRO A 57 -3.50 -16.37 3.15
C PRO A 57 -2.28 -15.48 2.92
N LYS A 58 -2.15 -14.92 1.71
CA LYS A 58 -1.06 -13.98 1.38
C LYS A 58 -1.24 -12.66 2.12
N PHE A 59 -2.47 -12.17 2.16
CA PHE A 59 -2.83 -10.97 2.89
C PHE A 59 -2.55 -11.11 4.39
N ASP A 60 -2.93 -12.24 5.00
CA ASP A 60 -2.70 -12.50 6.42
C ASP A 60 -1.19 -12.54 6.76
N LEU A 61 -0.38 -13.14 5.89
CA LEU A 61 1.08 -13.16 6.05
C LEU A 61 1.69 -11.75 5.95
N ILE A 62 1.23 -10.95 5.00
CA ILE A 62 1.65 -9.56 4.84
C ILE A 62 1.30 -8.76 6.10
N LEU A 63 0.04 -8.82 6.55
CA LEU A 63 -0.41 -8.11 7.74
C LEU A 63 0.38 -8.53 8.99
N ARG A 64 0.66 -9.82 9.15
CA ARG A 64 1.47 -10.31 10.26
C ARG A 64 2.90 -9.75 10.24
N GLY A 65 3.52 -9.68 9.07
CA GLY A 65 4.87 -9.14 8.91
C GLY A 65 4.95 -7.63 9.15
N LEU A 66 3.96 -6.88 8.63
CA LEU A 66 3.85 -5.45 8.85
C LEU A 66 3.50 -5.11 10.30
N SER A 67 2.69 -5.92 10.97
CA SER A 67 2.31 -5.70 12.37
C SER A 67 3.43 -6.02 13.37
N ASN A 68 4.49 -6.71 12.93
CA ASN A 68 5.66 -6.94 13.78
C ASN A 68 6.60 -5.72 13.76
N LEU A 69 6.24 -4.69 14.50
CA LEU A 69 6.95 -3.39 14.51
C LEU A 69 8.29 -3.43 15.25
N GLU A 70 8.56 -4.50 16.00
CA GLU A 70 9.78 -4.66 16.81
C GLU A 70 10.86 -5.47 16.09
N ASP A 71 10.57 -6.01 14.90
CA ASP A 71 11.60 -6.59 14.04
C ASP A 71 12.22 -5.52 13.13
N ASP A 72 13.52 -5.65 12.89
CA ASP A 72 14.27 -4.81 11.94
C ASP A 72 14.17 -5.34 10.50
N ASN A 73 13.10 -6.07 10.16
CA ASN A 73 12.92 -6.76 8.88
C ASN A 73 11.97 -6.01 7.93
N LEU A 74 12.38 -5.89 6.66
CA LEU A 74 11.61 -5.28 5.57
C LEU A 74 11.21 -6.29 4.48
N ASP A 75 11.47 -7.59 4.64
CA ASP A 75 11.17 -8.66 3.67
C ASP A 75 9.68 -8.74 3.25
N THR A 76 8.79 -8.11 4.02
CA THR A 76 7.35 -8.08 3.74
C THR A 76 6.87 -6.81 3.06
N VAL A 77 7.72 -5.79 2.95
CA VAL A 77 7.37 -4.46 2.40
C VAL A 77 7.14 -4.52 0.89
N ASP A 78 8.03 -5.16 0.15
CA ASP A 78 7.93 -5.35 -1.30
C ASP A 78 6.67 -6.17 -1.68
N HIS A 79 6.41 -7.22 -0.91
CA HIS A 79 5.23 -8.05 -1.03
C HIS A 79 3.95 -7.26 -0.71
N ALA A 80 3.97 -6.41 0.31
CA ALA A 80 2.85 -5.56 0.68
C ALA A 80 2.50 -4.57 -0.45
N ILE A 81 3.49 -3.82 -0.93
CA ILE A 81 3.28 -2.85 -2.02
C ILE A 81 2.74 -3.55 -3.27
N SER A 82 3.38 -4.65 -3.68
CA SER A 82 2.99 -5.43 -4.86
C SER A 82 1.57 -5.98 -4.74
N PHE A 83 1.20 -6.48 -3.56
CA PHE A 83 -0.14 -7.00 -3.30
C PHE A 83 -1.18 -5.90 -3.38
N LEU A 84 -0.97 -4.78 -2.70
CA LEU A 84 -1.93 -3.67 -2.71
C LEU A 84 -2.11 -3.08 -4.11
N MET A 85 -1.02 -2.90 -4.87
CA MET A 85 -1.08 -2.45 -6.26
C MET A 85 -1.89 -3.42 -7.12
N LYS A 86 -1.67 -4.73 -6.98
CA LYS A 86 -2.45 -5.75 -7.69
C LYS A 86 -3.94 -5.67 -7.33
N ARG A 87 -4.25 -5.52 -6.04
CA ARG A 87 -5.63 -5.42 -5.56
C ARG A 87 -6.34 -4.18 -6.10
N CYS A 88 -5.66 -3.03 -6.08
CA CYS A 88 -6.18 -1.80 -6.69
C CYS A 88 -6.38 -1.96 -8.20
N HIS A 89 -5.44 -2.59 -8.91
CA HIS A 89 -5.58 -2.85 -10.34
C HIS A 89 -6.81 -3.72 -10.64
N GLN A 90 -7.01 -4.79 -9.88
CA GLN A 90 -8.15 -5.70 -10.04
C GLN A 90 -9.49 -5.02 -9.73
N TYR A 91 -9.54 -4.19 -8.67
CA TYR A 91 -10.78 -3.53 -8.25
C TYR A 91 -11.20 -2.40 -9.20
N TYR A 92 -10.26 -1.58 -9.64
CA TYR A 92 -10.54 -0.41 -10.47
C TYR A 92 -10.40 -0.66 -11.97
N HIS A 93 -9.88 -1.83 -12.38
CA HIS A 93 -9.59 -2.19 -13.77
C HIS A 93 -8.71 -1.17 -14.51
N LYS A 94 -7.77 -0.55 -13.79
CA LYS A 94 -6.94 0.57 -14.25
C LYS A 94 -5.50 0.40 -13.80
N ARG A 95 -4.56 1.04 -14.50
CA ARG A 95 -3.16 1.11 -14.03
C ARG A 95 -3.11 1.84 -12.69
N VAL A 96 -2.25 1.39 -11.79
CA VAL A 96 -2.09 1.98 -10.46
C VAL A 96 -0.83 2.83 -10.47
N MET A 97 -0.94 4.07 -10.02
CA MET A 97 0.20 4.96 -9.81
C MET A 97 0.69 4.79 -8.38
N LEU A 98 1.99 4.61 -8.21
CA LEU A 98 2.64 4.59 -6.90
C LEU A 98 3.56 5.81 -6.81
N PHE A 99 3.33 6.65 -5.81
CA PHE A 99 4.22 7.75 -5.46
C PHE A 99 4.87 7.45 -4.13
N ILE A 100 6.19 7.58 -4.11
CA ILE A 100 7.01 7.39 -2.92
C ILE A 100 7.74 8.70 -2.66
N ASP A 101 7.63 9.19 -1.44
CA ASP A 101 8.31 10.37 -0.92
C ASP A 101 9.18 9.98 0.29
N GLU A 102 10.31 10.66 0.48
CA GLU A 102 11.33 10.40 1.53
C GLU A 102 11.65 11.65 2.35
#